data_AF-A0A0U0RCC9-F1
#
_entry.id   AF-A0A0U0RCC9-F1
#
_cell.length_a   1.000
_cell.length_b   1.000
_cell.length_c   1.000
_cell.angle_alpha   90.00
_cell.angle_beta   90.00
_cell.angle_gamma   90.00
#
_symmetry.space_group_name_H-M   'P 1'
#
loop_
_entity.id
_entity.type
_entity.pdbx_description
1 polymer ?
#
loop_
_entity_poly.entity_id
_entity_poly.type
_entity_poly.pdbx_seq_one_letter_code
_entity_poly.pdbx_strand_id
1 'polypeptide(L)'
;MLMTSPPTRAAARLMTPGATATFLRGAAHSIIAAGASAILVMGFPVLLKLTSNELGAQGGVVILAVTLTRAPLLVPLTAMQGNLIAHFVDERTERIRALIAPAALIGGVGAVGMLAAGVVGPWIMRVAFGSEYQSSSALLAWLTAAAVAIAMLTLTGAAAVAAALHRAYSLGWVGATVGSGLLLLLPLSLETRTVVALLCGPLVGIGVHLVALARTDE
;
A
#
# COMPACT_ATOMS: atom_id res chain seq x y z
N MET A 1 -25.00 27.92 -13.46
CA MET A 1 -25.47 26.54 -13.76
C MET A 1 -26.61 26.08 -12.85
N LEU A 2 -26.57 26.30 -11.52
CA LEU A 2 -27.70 25.96 -10.63
C LEU A 2 -29.02 26.66 -10.98
N MET A 3 -28.97 27.89 -11.50
CA MET A 3 -30.19 28.65 -11.83
C MET A 3 -30.86 28.21 -13.13
N THR A 4 -30.12 27.59 -14.06
CA THR A 4 -30.56 27.36 -15.45
C THR A 4 -30.95 25.91 -15.75
N SER A 5 -30.54 24.94 -14.93
CA SER A 5 -30.76 23.51 -15.18
C SER A 5 -31.70 22.88 -14.15
N PRO A 6 -32.92 22.47 -14.55
CA PRO A 6 -33.82 21.68 -13.70
C PRO A 6 -33.19 20.40 -13.12
N PRO A 7 -32.42 19.58 -13.89
CA PRO A 7 -31.73 18.42 -13.34
C PRO A 7 -30.72 18.78 -12.25
N THR A 8 -29.98 19.88 -12.42
CA THR A 8 -28.99 20.34 -11.43
C THR A 8 -29.66 20.84 -10.14
N ARG A 9 -30.83 21.48 -10.22
CA ARG A 9 -31.63 21.83 -9.02
C ARG A 9 -32.21 20.61 -8.33
N ALA A 10 -32.67 19.61 -9.08
CA ALA A 10 -33.18 18.37 -8.51
C ALA A 10 -32.06 17.62 -7.76
N ALA A 11 -30.88 17.52 -8.35
CA ALA A 11 -29.70 16.94 -7.70
C ALA A 11 -29.27 17.73 -6.45
N ALA A 12 -29.31 19.07 -6.48
CA ALA A 12 -28.96 19.91 -5.33
C ALA A 12 -29.92 19.78 -4.13
N ARG A 13 -31.14 19.27 -4.37
CA ARG A 13 -32.12 18.96 -3.31
C ARG A 13 -31.98 17.55 -2.75
N LEU A 14 -31.14 16.70 -3.36
CA LEU A 14 -30.84 15.40 -2.81
C LEU A 14 -30.03 15.58 -1.53
N MET A 15 -30.67 15.34 -0.39
CA MET A 15 -29.95 15.22 0.87
C MET A 15 -29.25 13.87 0.88
N THR A 16 -27.93 13.86 1.02
CA THR A 16 -27.19 12.64 1.29
C THR A 16 -27.66 12.06 2.62
N PRO A 17 -28.07 10.78 2.69
CA PRO A 17 -28.43 10.16 3.95
C PRO A 17 -27.22 10.19 4.91
N GLY A 18 -27.34 10.85 6.06
CA GLY A 18 -26.30 10.82 7.10
C GLY A 18 -26.17 12.14 7.88
N ALA A 19 -25.83 12.02 9.17
CA ALA A 19 -25.50 13.17 10.01
C ALA A 19 -24.06 13.63 9.78
N THR A 20 -23.79 14.92 9.97
CA THR A 20 -22.43 15.51 9.93
C THR A 20 -21.44 14.72 10.80
N ALA A 21 -21.89 14.22 11.95
CA ALA A 21 -21.06 13.40 12.84
C ALA A 21 -20.58 12.09 12.19
N THR A 22 -21.42 11.42 11.40
CA THR A 22 -21.06 10.18 10.69
C THR A 22 -20.05 10.47 9.59
N PHE A 23 -20.25 11.55 8.83
CA PHE A 23 -19.30 12.01 7.82
C PHE A 23 -17.94 12.36 8.44
N LEU A 24 -17.92 13.17 9.50
CA LEU A 24 -16.67 13.57 10.19
C LEU A 24 -15.92 12.36 10.75
N ARG A 25 -16.62 11.36 11.29
CA ARG A 25 -15.99 10.13 11.78
C ARG A 25 -15.37 9.31 10.64
N GLY A 26 -16.08 9.17 9.52
CA GLY A 26 -15.54 8.52 8.31
C GLY A 26 -14.31 9.24 7.76
N ALA A 27 -14.39 10.58 7.67
CA ALA A 27 -13.28 11.43 7.24
C ALA A 27 -12.06 11.27 8.15
N ALA A 28 -12.25 11.28 9.47
CA ALA A 28 -11.16 11.07 10.44
C ALA A 28 -10.46 9.72 10.21
N HIS A 29 -11.20 8.63 10.04
CA HIS A 29 -10.62 7.32 9.74
C HIS A 29 -9.85 7.30 8.41
N SER A 30 -10.38 7.94 7.37
CA SER A 30 -9.69 8.06 6.08
C SER A 30 -8.41 8.88 6.17
N ILE A 31 -8.40 9.96 6.96
CA ILE A 31 -7.20 10.77 7.23
C ILE A 31 -6.16 9.96 7.99
N ILE A 32 -6.56 9.23 9.04
CA ILE A 32 -5.66 8.36 9.80
C ILE A 32 -5.04 7.30 8.88
N ALA A 33 -5.86 6.67 8.04
CA ALA A 33 -5.38 5.68 7.07
C ALA A 33 -4.38 6.29 6.08
N ALA A 34 -4.67 7.47 5.52
CA ALA A 34 -3.78 8.18 4.60
C ALA A 34 -2.46 8.59 5.28
N GLY A 35 -2.51 9.02 6.55
CA GLY A 35 -1.32 9.29 7.35
C GLY A 35 -0.48 8.04 7.58
N ALA A 36 -1.11 6.94 7.99
CA ALA A 36 -0.44 5.66 8.20
C ALA A 36 0.19 5.12 6.90
N SER A 37 -0.52 5.22 5.77
CA SER A 37 0.01 4.83 4.46
C SER A 37 1.17 5.73 4.03
N ALA A 38 1.09 7.04 4.25
CA ALA A 38 2.20 7.96 3.94
C ALA A 38 3.45 7.63 4.74
N ILE A 39 3.31 7.33 6.04
CA ILE A 39 4.42 6.91 6.91
C ILE A 39 5.05 5.61 6.39
N LEU A 40 4.25 4.61 6.02
CA LEU A 40 4.78 3.31 5.61
C LEU A 40 5.35 3.30 4.18
N VAL A 41 4.72 4.03 3.27
CA VAL A 41 5.08 4.04 1.84
C VAL A 41 6.25 5.00 1.60
N MET A 42 6.08 6.27 1.99
CA MET A 42 7.05 7.34 1.72
C MET A 42 7.95 7.63 2.92
N GLY A 43 7.43 7.51 4.15
CA GLY A 43 8.18 7.76 5.39
C GLY A 43 9.07 6.60 5.84
N PHE A 44 9.04 5.45 5.16
CA PHE A 44 9.83 4.27 5.56
C PHE A 44 11.33 4.55 5.77
N PRO A 45 12.02 5.35 4.93
CA PRO A 45 13.42 5.69 5.17
C PRO A 45 13.64 6.38 6.54
N VAL A 46 12.67 7.19 6.99
CA VAL A 46 12.71 7.84 8.30
C VAL A 46 12.51 6.81 9.41
N LEU A 47 11.56 5.88 9.27
CA LEU A 47 11.38 4.79 10.23
C LEU A 47 12.66 3.96 10.37
N LEU A 48 13.27 3.59 9.25
CA LEU A 48 14.50 2.79 9.21
C LEU A 48 15.68 3.53 9.89
N LYS A 49 15.76 4.85 9.73
CA LYS A 49 16.74 5.70 10.42
C LYS A 49 16.50 5.76 11.92
N LEU A 50 15.24 5.91 12.36
CA LEU A 50 14.90 5.96 13.79
C LEU A 50 15.17 4.64 14.50
N THR A 51 15.12 3.50 13.80
CA THR A 51 15.37 2.17 14.35
C THR A 51 16.82 1.70 14.16
N SER A 52 17.74 2.56 13.73
CA SER A 52 19.14 2.22 13.45
C SER A 52 20.09 3.20 14.11
N ASN A 53 21.09 2.71 14.84
CA ASN A 53 22.10 3.57 15.47
C ASN A 53 22.98 4.26 14.42
N GLU A 54 23.43 3.51 13.40
CA GLU A 54 24.09 4.06 12.21
C GLU A 54 23.57 3.37 10.95
N LEU A 55 23.09 4.15 9.98
CA LEU A 55 22.72 3.62 8.65
C LEU A 55 23.96 3.48 7.74
N GLY A 56 24.92 4.41 7.85
CA GLY A 56 26.10 4.46 7.00
C GLY A 56 25.78 4.43 5.50
N ALA A 57 26.76 4.05 4.67
CA ALA A 57 26.56 3.85 3.23
C ALA A 57 25.55 2.73 2.93
N GLN A 58 25.57 1.65 3.72
CA GLN A 58 24.69 0.48 3.52
C GLN A 58 23.20 0.85 3.61
N GLY A 59 22.82 1.70 4.56
CA GLY A 59 21.44 2.18 4.67
C GLY A 59 20.98 3.02 3.50
N GLY A 60 21.88 3.81 2.91
CA GLY A 60 21.60 4.53 1.66
C GLY A 60 21.29 3.58 0.50
N VAL A 61 22.08 2.51 0.37
CA VAL A 61 21.85 1.45 -0.64
C VAL A 61 20.50 0.76 -0.43
N VAL A 62 20.16 0.40 0.81
CA VAL A 62 18.88 -0.26 1.14
C VAL A 62 17.69 0.67 0.85
N ILE A 63 17.76 1.94 1.24
CA ILE A 63 16.70 2.94 0.96
C ILE A 63 16.51 3.12 -0.55
N LEU A 64 17.61 3.20 -1.31
CA LEU A 64 17.56 3.29 -2.75
C LEU A 64 16.94 2.03 -3.37
N ALA A 65 17.36 0.85 -2.93
CA ALA A 65 16.81 -0.43 -3.39
C ALA A 65 15.30 -0.54 -3.12
N VAL A 66 14.84 -0.15 -1.93
CA VAL A 66 13.41 -0.07 -1.59
C VAL A 66 12.67 0.90 -2.52
N THR A 67 13.24 2.07 -2.78
CA THR A 67 12.64 3.08 -3.66
C THR A 67 12.53 2.57 -5.10
N LEU A 68 13.61 1.98 -5.62
CA LEU A 68 13.70 1.45 -6.98
C LEU A 68 12.74 0.28 -7.21
N THR A 69 12.62 -0.62 -6.24
CA THR A 69 11.72 -1.80 -6.34
C THR A 69 10.24 -1.43 -6.20
N ARG A 70 9.92 -0.30 -5.54
CA ARG A 70 8.54 0.20 -5.39
C ARG A 70 8.05 1.04 -6.55
N ALA A 71 8.92 1.88 -7.14
CA ALA A 71 8.50 2.88 -8.11
C ALA A 71 7.70 2.31 -9.30
N PRO A 72 8.12 1.21 -9.97
CA PRO A 72 7.40 0.68 -11.13
C PRO A 72 6.00 0.15 -10.81
N LEU A 73 5.77 -0.30 -9.57
CA LEU A 73 4.51 -0.92 -9.16
C LEU A 73 3.55 0.09 -8.50
N LEU A 74 4.06 0.92 -7.59
CA LEU A 74 3.22 1.81 -6.78
C LEU A 74 2.82 3.09 -7.52
N VAL A 75 3.63 3.58 -8.46
CA VAL A 75 3.29 4.78 -9.24
C VAL A 75 2.03 4.56 -10.09
N PRO A 76 1.93 3.52 -10.93
CA PRO A 76 0.71 3.25 -11.70
C PRO A 76 -0.48 2.96 -10.79
N LEU A 77 -0.27 2.18 -9.71
CA LEU A 77 -1.34 1.82 -8.79
C LEU A 77 -1.96 3.04 -8.10
N THR A 78 -1.12 4.00 -7.71
CA THR A 78 -1.58 5.27 -7.11
C THR A 78 -2.35 6.11 -8.13
N ALA A 79 -1.88 6.16 -9.38
CA ALA A 79 -2.59 6.85 -10.46
C ALA A 79 -3.97 6.22 -10.76
N MET A 80 -4.11 4.91 -10.60
CA MET A 80 -5.35 4.16 -10.81
C MET A 80 -6.24 4.06 -9.58
N GLN A 81 -5.87 4.66 -8.45
CA GLN A 81 -6.57 4.45 -7.17
C GLN A 81 -8.05 4.83 -7.25
N GLY A 82 -8.38 5.92 -7.95
CA GLY A 82 -9.77 6.32 -8.19
C GLY A 82 -10.56 5.30 -9.04
N ASN A 83 -9.94 4.75 -10.08
CA ASN A 83 -10.56 3.74 -10.95
C ASN A 83 -10.80 2.43 -10.21
N LEU A 84 -9.87 2.01 -9.34
CA LEU A 84 -10.05 0.80 -8.53
C LEU A 84 -11.21 0.97 -7.54
N ILE A 85 -11.32 2.13 -6.90
CA ILE A 85 -12.44 2.42 -6.00
C ILE A 85 -13.76 2.39 -6.79
N ALA A 86 -13.82 3.04 -7.96
CA ALA A 86 -15.01 3.01 -8.81
C ALA A 86 -15.41 1.57 -9.20
N HIS A 87 -14.46 0.76 -9.64
CA HIS A 87 -14.68 -0.65 -9.96
C HIS A 87 -15.27 -1.44 -8.78
N PHE A 88 -14.73 -1.26 -7.57
CA PHE A 88 -15.25 -1.94 -6.38
C PHE A 88 -16.59 -1.39 -5.87
N VAL A 89 -16.93 -0.13 -6.17
CA VAL A 89 -18.26 0.42 -5.91
C VAL A 89 -19.30 -0.21 -6.82
N ASP A 90 -18.95 -0.46 -8.09
CA ASP A 90 -19.83 -1.11 -9.06
C ASP A 90 -20.05 -2.59 -8.71
N GLU A 91 -19.00 -3.31 -8.29
CA GLU A 91 -19.02 -4.74 -7.92
C GLU A 91 -19.39 -5.00 -6.45
N ARG A 92 -20.34 -4.23 -5.90
CA ARG A 92 -20.67 -4.21 -4.46
C ARG A 92 -21.23 -5.51 -3.88
N THR A 93 -21.71 -6.43 -4.72
CA THR A 93 -22.41 -7.67 -4.32
C THR A 93 -21.46 -8.86 -4.20
N GLU A 94 -20.31 -8.83 -4.88
CA GLU A 94 -19.31 -9.90 -4.85
C GLU A 94 -17.91 -9.31 -4.55
N ARG A 95 -17.78 -8.61 -3.41
CA ARG A 95 -16.61 -7.76 -3.13
C ARG A 95 -15.30 -8.55 -3.08
N ILE A 96 -15.30 -9.72 -2.45
CA ILE A 96 -14.13 -10.60 -2.42
C ILE A 96 -13.80 -11.14 -3.81
N ARG A 97 -14.81 -11.46 -4.64
CA ARG A 97 -14.56 -11.98 -5.98
C ARG A 97 -13.99 -10.91 -6.91
N ALA A 98 -14.47 -9.68 -6.79
CA ALA A 98 -13.96 -8.52 -7.53
C ALA A 98 -12.46 -8.27 -7.25
N LEU A 99 -11.96 -8.66 -6.08
CA LEU A 99 -10.53 -8.55 -5.75
C LEU A 99 -9.65 -9.55 -6.52
N ILE A 100 -10.18 -10.69 -6.96
CA ILE A 100 -9.36 -11.81 -7.48
C ILE A 100 -8.60 -11.39 -8.75
N ALA A 101 -9.27 -10.76 -9.71
CA ALA A 101 -8.63 -10.41 -10.98
C ALA A 101 -7.54 -9.33 -10.82
N PRO A 102 -7.78 -8.19 -10.13
CA PRO A 102 -6.72 -7.23 -9.83
C PRO A 102 -5.59 -7.81 -8.97
N ALA A 103 -5.92 -8.65 -7.97
CA ALA A 103 -4.92 -9.32 -7.14
C ALA A 103 -4.03 -10.27 -7.94
N ALA A 104 -4.62 -11.06 -8.83
CA ALA A 104 -3.88 -11.97 -9.70
C ALA A 104 -2.97 -11.20 -10.68
N LEU A 105 -3.44 -10.06 -11.20
CA LEU A 105 -2.62 -9.20 -12.05
C LEU A 105 -1.42 -8.62 -11.29
N ILE A 106 -1.65 -8.03 -10.10
CA ILE A 106 -0.58 -7.49 -9.25
C ILE A 106 0.39 -8.60 -8.84
N GLY A 107 -0.11 -9.76 -8.44
CA GLY A 107 0.70 -10.91 -8.05
C GLY A 107 1.52 -11.47 -9.21
N GLY A 108 0.92 -11.60 -10.40
CA GLY A 108 1.60 -12.09 -11.60
C GLY A 108 2.69 -11.15 -12.10
N VAL A 109 2.37 -9.86 -12.27
CA VAL A 109 3.35 -8.83 -12.64
C VAL A 109 4.43 -8.72 -11.57
N GLY A 110 4.04 -8.80 -10.30
CA GLY A 110 4.92 -8.79 -9.16
C GLY A 110 5.91 -9.96 -9.13
N ALA A 111 5.46 -11.18 -9.44
CA ALA A 111 6.30 -12.36 -9.51
C ALA A 111 7.34 -12.25 -10.63
N VAL A 112 6.92 -11.76 -11.81
CA VAL A 112 7.84 -11.48 -12.92
C VAL A 112 8.84 -10.40 -12.53
N GLY A 113 8.37 -9.31 -11.91
CA GLY A 113 9.21 -8.22 -11.41
C GLY A 113 10.22 -8.68 -10.37
N MET A 114 9.84 -9.58 -9.46
CA MET A 114 10.72 -10.16 -8.45
C MET A 114 11.86 -10.96 -9.08
N LEU A 115 11.54 -11.81 -10.06
CA LEU A 115 12.55 -12.58 -10.80
C LEU A 115 13.48 -11.64 -11.58
N ALA A 116 12.90 -10.66 -12.28
CA ALA A 116 13.67 -9.67 -13.03
C ALA A 116 14.59 -8.83 -12.12
N ALA A 117 14.11 -8.43 -10.94
CA ALA A 117 14.89 -7.69 -9.95
C ALA A 117 16.05 -8.54 -9.39
N GLY A 118 15.84 -9.83 -9.16
CA GLY A 118 16.91 -10.73 -8.72
C GLY A 118 18.00 -10.92 -9.77
N VAL A 119 17.64 -11.03 -11.04
CA VAL A 119 18.57 -11.30 -12.14
C VAL A 119 19.28 -10.04 -12.62
N VAL A 120 18.52 -8.98 -12.92
CA VAL A 120 19.02 -7.77 -13.58
C VAL A 120 19.29 -6.63 -12.59
N GLY A 121 18.68 -6.69 -11.40
CA GLY A 121 18.77 -5.62 -10.41
C GLY A 121 20.20 -5.27 -9.97
N PRO A 122 21.09 -6.23 -9.63
CA PRO A 122 22.46 -5.89 -9.24
C PRO A 122 23.28 -5.27 -10.37
N TRP A 123 22.94 -5.57 -11.63
CA TRP A 123 23.54 -4.92 -12.78
C TRP A 123 23.05 -3.46 -12.91
N ILE A 124 21.74 -3.24 -12.79
CA ILE A 124 21.14 -1.88 -12.79
C ILE A 124 21.74 -1.03 -11.68
N MET A 125 21.84 -1.57 -10.47
CA MET A 125 22.38 -0.87 -9.30
C MET A 125 23.81 -0.36 -9.57
N ARG A 126 24.68 -1.20 -10.13
CA ARG A 126 26.06 -0.82 -10.43
C ARG A 126 26.20 0.16 -11.59
N VAL A 127 25.42 -0.01 -12.66
CA VAL A 127 25.53 0.82 -13.88
C VAL A 127 24.88 2.19 -13.68
N ALA A 128 23.70 2.23 -13.06
CA ALA A 128 22.94 3.48 -12.92
C ALA A 128 23.41 4.33 -11.73
N PHE A 129 23.92 3.70 -10.65
CA PHE A 129 24.27 4.41 -9.41
C PHE A 129 25.76 4.33 -9.04
N GLY A 130 26.52 3.41 -9.63
CA GLY A 130 27.97 3.28 -9.43
C GLY A 130 28.38 2.01 -8.67
N SER A 131 29.68 1.71 -8.65
CA SER A 131 30.25 0.48 -8.09
C SER A 131 30.10 0.33 -6.57
N GLU A 132 29.83 1.43 -5.86
CA GLU A 132 29.60 1.44 -4.41
C GLU A 132 28.18 0.96 -4.05
N TYR A 133 27.24 0.99 -4.99
CA TYR A 133 25.85 0.59 -4.79
C TYR A 133 25.66 -0.90 -5.10
N GLN A 134 26.21 -1.76 -4.25
CA GLN A 134 26.08 -3.20 -4.39
C GLN A 134 24.91 -3.71 -3.56
N SER A 135 24.00 -4.45 -4.20
CA SER A 135 22.89 -5.14 -3.54
C SER A 135 22.83 -6.57 -4.01
N SER A 136 22.56 -7.50 -3.10
CA SER A 136 22.42 -8.90 -3.46
C SER A 136 21.17 -9.13 -4.33
N SER A 137 21.25 -10.09 -5.25
CA SER A 137 20.09 -10.55 -6.04
C SER A 137 18.91 -10.93 -5.15
N ALA A 138 19.21 -11.62 -4.04
CA ALA A 138 18.19 -12.05 -3.08
C ALA A 138 17.50 -10.85 -2.42
N LEU A 139 18.25 -9.83 -2.00
CA LEU A 139 17.69 -8.62 -1.42
C LEU A 139 16.72 -7.93 -2.40
N LEU A 140 17.14 -7.70 -3.64
CA LEU A 140 16.31 -7.00 -4.63
C LEU A 140 15.05 -7.79 -4.96
N ALA A 141 15.14 -9.11 -5.11
CA ALA A 141 13.97 -9.96 -5.30
C ALA A 141 12.99 -9.84 -4.12
N TRP A 142 13.46 -9.98 -2.89
CA TRP A 142 12.60 -9.91 -1.72
C TRP A 142 12.03 -8.51 -1.45
N LEU A 143 12.76 -7.45 -1.78
CA LEU A 143 12.23 -6.08 -1.73
C LEU A 143 11.14 -5.85 -2.77
N THR A 144 11.27 -6.44 -3.96
CA THR A 144 10.18 -6.44 -4.94
C THR A 144 8.97 -7.23 -4.45
N ALA A 145 9.17 -8.40 -3.81
CA ALA A 145 8.07 -9.12 -3.17
C ALA A 145 7.38 -8.27 -2.08
N ALA A 146 8.14 -7.51 -1.30
CA ALA A 146 7.60 -6.58 -0.32
C ALA A 146 6.84 -5.41 -0.97
N ALA A 147 7.29 -4.91 -2.14
CA ALA A 147 6.55 -3.94 -2.93
C ALA A 147 5.20 -4.50 -3.43
N VAL A 148 5.15 -5.79 -3.77
CA VAL A 148 3.89 -6.48 -4.09
C VAL A 148 2.97 -6.57 -2.88
N ALA A 149 3.51 -6.87 -1.70
CA ALA A 149 2.70 -6.91 -0.47
C ALA A 149 2.04 -5.55 -0.16
N ILE A 150 2.77 -4.44 -0.30
CA ILE A 150 2.16 -3.12 -0.09
C ILE A 150 1.19 -2.73 -1.21
N ALA A 151 1.43 -3.15 -2.46
CA ALA A 151 0.45 -3.00 -3.55
C ALA A 151 -0.86 -3.75 -3.27
N MET A 152 -0.77 -4.97 -2.73
CA MET A 152 -1.92 -5.76 -2.29
C MET A 152 -2.65 -5.11 -1.12
N LEU A 153 -1.92 -4.51 -0.17
CA LEU A 153 -2.51 -3.71 0.90
C LEU A 153 -3.27 -2.49 0.35
N THR A 154 -2.71 -1.79 -0.63
CA THR A 154 -3.37 -0.66 -1.31
C THR A 154 -4.64 -1.13 -2.05
N LEU A 155 -4.58 -2.26 -2.75
CA LEU A 155 -5.73 -2.83 -3.45
C LEU A 155 -6.87 -3.19 -2.48
N THR A 156 -6.57 -3.96 -1.44
CA THR A 156 -7.56 -4.34 -0.41
C THR A 156 -8.09 -3.12 0.36
N GLY A 157 -7.25 -2.10 0.56
CA GLY A 157 -7.66 -0.83 1.14
C GLY A 157 -8.64 -0.06 0.24
N ALA A 158 -8.42 -0.04 -1.08
CA ALA A 158 -9.35 0.57 -2.03
C ALA A 158 -10.73 -0.13 -2.00
N ALA A 159 -10.76 -1.46 -1.92
CA ALA A 159 -12.00 -2.22 -1.74
C ALA A 159 -12.70 -1.90 -0.40
N ALA A 160 -11.95 -1.82 0.70
CA ALA A 160 -12.51 -1.44 2.00
C ALA A 160 -13.11 -0.01 1.99
N VAL A 161 -12.47 0.95 1.30
CA VAL A 161 -13.00 2.31 1.12
C VAL A 161 -14.25 2.29 0.24
N ALA A 162 -14.24 1.55 -0.87
CA ALA A 162 -15.40 1.40 -1.76
C ALA A 162 -16.62 0.80 -1.04
N ALA A 163 -16.39 -0.13 -0.10
CA ALA A 163 -17.40 -0.72 0.77
C ALA A 163 -17.86 0.20 1.93
N ALA A 164 -17.40 1.45 1.99
CA ALA A 164 -17.61 2.40 3.09
C ALA A 164 -17.12 1.88 4.47
N LEU A 165 -16.18 0.94 4.50
CA LEU A 165 -15.59 0.35 5.71
C LEU A 165 -14.40 1.18 6.20
N HIS A 166 -14.61 2.49 6.42
CA HIS A 166 -13.54 3.43 6.79
C HIS A 166 -12.75 3.00 8.04
N ARG A 167 -13.42 2.36 9.00
CA ARG A 167 -12.76 1.78 10.19
C ARG A 167 -11.79 0.65 9.83
N ALA A 168 -12.21 -0.29 9.00
CA ALA A 168 -11.36 -1.39 8.57
C ALA A 168 -10.19 -0.88 7.73
N TYR A 169 -10.44 0.08 6.82
CA TYR A 169 -9.41 0.77 6.05
C TYR A 169 -8.34 1.41 6.95
N SER A 170 -8.78 2.14 7.98
CA SER A 170 -7.88 2.76 8.96
C SER A 170 -7.11 1.74 9.78
N LEU A 171 -7.79 0.72 10.32
CA LEU A 171 -7.15 -0.33 11.12
C LEU A 171 -6.15 -1.14 10.30
N GLY A 172 -6.42 -1.41 9.03
CA GLY A 172 -5.51 -2.15 8.17
C GLY A 172 -4.21 -1.38 7.91
N TRP A 173 -4.30 -0.11 7.54
CA TRP A 173 -3.11 0.73 7.35
C TRP A 173 -2.34 0.98 8.65
N VAL A 174 -3.02 1.31 9.75
CA VAL A 174 -2.37 1.49 11.05
C VAL A 174 -1.70 0.19 11.51
N GLY A 175 -2.40 -0.94 11.40
CA GLY A 175 -1.86 -2.26 11.75
C GLY A 175 -0.63 -2.62 10.92
N ALA A 176 -0.65 -2.34 9.61
CA ALA A 176 0.51 -2.55 8.75
C ALA A 176 1.69 -1.65 9.12
N THR A 177 1.45 -0.37 9.40
CA THR A 177 2.50 0.59 9.77
C THR A 177 3.11 0.24 11.13
N VAL A 178 2.29 -0.04 12.14
CA VAL A 178 2.76 -0.45 13.47
C VAL A 178 3.48 -1.79 13.39
N GLY A 179 2.91 -2.77 12.69
CA GLY A 179 3.54 -4.09 12.49
C GLY A 179 4.91 -3.98 11.82
N SER A 180 5.01 -3.19 10.75
CA SER A 180 6.30 -2.92 10.09
C SER A 180 7.29 -2.24 11.03
N GLY A 181 6.85 -1.21 11.77
CA GLY A 181 7.69 -0.50 12.72
C GLY A 181 8.22 -1.39 13.85
N LEU A 182 7.38 -2.26 14.41
CA LEU A 182 7.78 -3.23 15.43
C LEU A 182 8.77 -4.26 14.88
N LEU A 183 8.57 -4.75 13.66
CA LEU A 183 9.49 -5.69 13.02
C LEU A 183 10.87 -5.08 12.72
N LEU A 184 10.96 -3.76 12.53
CA LEU A 184 12.25 -3.06 12.40
C LEU A 184 13.06 -3.03 13.71
N LEU A 185 12.42 -3.25 14.86
CA LEU A 185 13.10 -3.32 16.16
C LEU A 185 13.75 -4.69 16.42
N LEU A 186 13.53 -5.68 15.54
CA LEU A 186 14.16 -6.98 15.67
C LEU A 186 15.68 -6.87 15.54
N PRO A 187 16.45 -7.63 16.35
CA PRO A 187 17.92 -7.62 16.33
C PRO A 187 18.46 -8.47 15.15
N LEU A 188 18.05 -8.11 13.92
CA LEU A 188 18.48 -8.73 12.68
C LEU A 188 19.36 -7.78 11.88
N SER A 189 20.01 -8.28 10.84
CA SER A 189 20.75 -7.44 9.88
C SER A 189 19.82 -6.37 9.26
N LEU A 190 20.39 -5.25 8.84
CA LEU A 190 19.64 -4.13 8.24
C LEU A 190 18.77 -4.56 7.05
N GLU A 191 19.33 -5.39 6.18
CA GLU A 191 18.67 -5.92 5.00
C GLU A 191 17.52 -6.87 5.38
N THR A 192 17.79 -7.85 6.24
CA THR A 192 16.80 -8.84 6.65
C THR A 192 15.63 -8.20 7.39
N ARG A 193 15.89 -7.30 8.36
CA ARG A 193 14.80 -6.61 9.07
C ARG A 193 13.96 -5.74 8.13
N THR A 194 14.59 -5.10 7.14
CA THR A 194 13.88 -4.27 6.16
C THR A 194 12.95 -5.12 5.32
N VAL A 195 13.44 -6.24 4.78
CA VAL A 195 12.61 -7.20 4.03
C VAL A 195 11.46 -7.72 4.87
N VAL A 196 11.74 -8.21 6.09
CA VAL A 196 10.72 -8.78 6.97
C VAL A 196 9.67 -7.74 7.36
N ALA A 197 10.08 -6.53 7.74
CA ALA A 197 9.17 -5.46 8.09
C ALA A 197 8.24 -5.10 6.93
N LEU A 198 8.80 -4.93 5.74
CA LEU A 198 8.05 -4.51 4.55
C LEU A 198 7.22 -5.62 3.92
N LEU A 199 7.56 -6.88 4.15
CA LEU A 199 6.79 -8.02 3.65
C LEU A 199 5.68 -8.39 4.64
N CYS A 200 6.00 -8.57 5.92
CA CYS A 200 5.07 -9.10 6.92
C CYS A 200 4.14 -8.02 7.48
N GLY A 201 4.59 -6.78 7.61
CA GLY A 201 3.76 -5.69 8.10
C GLY A 201 2.47 -5.51 7.27
N PRO A 202 2.55 -5.36 5.93
CA PRO A 202 1.37 -5.25 5.08
C PRO A 202 0.39 -6.43 5.18
N LEU A 203 0.85 -7.64 5.48
CA LEU A 203 -0.03 -8.81 5.64
C LEU A 203 -1.03 -8.64 6.79
N VAL A 204 -0.62 -7.96 7.87
CA VAL A 204 -1.54 -7.63 8.98
C VAL A 204 -2.69 -6.77 8.48
N GLY A 205 -2.38 -5.73 7.68
CA GLY A 205 -3.38 -4.83 7.13
C GLY A 205 -4.30 -5.50 6.11
N ILE A 206 -3.72 -6.33 5.23
CA ILE A 206 -4.46 -7.13 4.26
C ILE A 206 -5.46 -8.05 4.99
N GLY A 207 -5.02 -8.74 6.04
CA GLY A 207 -5.89 -9.60 6.84
C GLY A 207 -7.08 -8.83 7.44
N VAL A 208 -6.83 -7.65 8.01
CA VAL A 208 -7.90 -6.78 8.55
C VAL A 208 -8.91 -6.39 7.46
N HIS A 209 -8.44 -5.97 6.28
CA HIS A 209 -9.32 -5.60 5.17
C HIS A 209 -10.15 -6.79 4.68
N LEU A 210 -9.52 -7.93 4.44
CA LEU A 210 -10.19 -9.12 3.92
C LEU A 210 -11.23 -9.68 4.90
N VAL A 211 -10.91 -9.75 6.19
CA VAL A 211 -11.87 -10.19 7.22
C VAL A 211 -13.07 -9.25 7.30
N ALA A 212 -12.85 -7.94 7.21
CA ALA A 212 -13.92 -6.96 7.23
C ALA A 212 -14.82 -7.05 5.99
N LEU A 213 -14.23 -7.26 4.80
CA LEU A 213 -14.95 -7.44 3.54
C LEU A 213 -15.78 -8.72 3.55
N ALA A 214 -15.19 -9.85 3.98
CA ALA A 214 -15.86 -11.15 4.03
C ALA A 214 -17.11 -11.12 4.93
N ARG A 215 -17.05 -10.45 6.09
CA ARG A 215 -18.19 -10.29 7.00
C ARG A 215 -19.34 -9.44 6.45
N THR A 216 -19.13 -8.76 5.33
CA THR A 216 -20.14 -7.91 4.69
C THR A 216 -20.66 -8.48 3.37
N ASP A 217 -20.04 -9.56 2.88
CA ASP A 217 -20.48 -10.33 1.72
C ASP A 217 -21.49 -11.43 2.14
N GLU A 218 -21.60 -11.73 3.44
CA GLU A 218 -22.64 -12.58 4.06
C GLU A 218 -23.94 -11.79 4.31
#